data_AF-A0AAD5GNE4-F1
#
_entry.id   AF-A0AAD5GNE4-F1
#
_cell.length_a   1.000
_cell.length_b   1.000
_cell.length_c   1.000
_cell.angle_alpha   90.00
_cell.angle_beta   90.00
_cell.angle_gamma   90.00
#
_symmetry.space_group_name_H-M   'P 1'
#
loop_
_entity.id
_entity.type
_entity.pdbx_description
1 polymer ?
#
loop_
_entity_poly.entity_id
_entity_poly.type
_entity_poly.pdbx_seq_one_letter_code
_entity_poly.pdbx_strand_id
1 'polypeptide(L)'
;MGVLAYNDERTSPVPPARIFKASILDSHILMPKLLPDAIKSIEFIEGDGGAGSIKQINFVGGFAKHQINEVDEKAFTYKYTLIEGIGISDKIEKVVEAYLLKNPDAYV
;
A
#
# COMPACT_ATOMS: atom_id res chain seq x y z
N MET A 1 -5.05 7.56 -24.34
CA MET A 1 -4.60 6.97 -23.07
C MET A 1 -5.81 6.90 -22.17
N GLY A 2 -6.27 5.71 -21.80
CA GLY A 2 -7.45 5.50 -20.96
C GLY A 2 -7.02 5.12 -19.55
N VAL A 3 -7.65 5.69 -18.52
CA VAL A 3 -7.38 5.30 -17.14
C VAL A 3 -8.15 4.02 -16.84
N LEU A 4 -7.44 2.93 -16.53
CA LEU A 4 -8.04 1.71 -16.01
C LEU A 4 -8.23 1.87 -14.49
N ALA A 5 -9.47 1.91 -14.03
CA ALA A 5 -9.81 1.91 -12.62
C ALA A 5 -10.19 0.48 -12.18
N TYR A 6 -9.54 -0.02 -11.13
CA TYR A 6 -9.84 -1.31 -10.51
C TYR A 6 -10.16 -1.07 -9.04
N ASN A 7 -11.31 -1.58 -8.58
CA ASN A 7 -11.73 -1.53 -7.19
C ASN A 7 -11.79 -2.95 -6.63
N ASP A 8 -11.11 -3.22 -5.50
CA ASP A 8 -11.10 -4.50 -4.81
C ASP A 8 -11.61 -4.31 -3.38
N GLU A 9 -12.63 -5.07 -3.01
CA GLU A 9 -13.20 -5.04 -1.67
C GLU A 9 -12.91 -6.37 -0.97
N ARG A 10 -12.30 -6.30 0.21
CA ARG A 10 -12.00 -7.48 1.03
C ARG A 10 -12.47 -7.29 2.45
N THR A 11 -13.08 -8.33 2.99
CA THR A 11 -13.49 -8.39 4.40
C THR A 11 -12.38 -9.02 5.24
N SER A 12 -12.16 -8.50 6.44
CA SER A 12 -11.21 -9.05 7.39
C SER A 12 -11.81 -9.08 8.80
N PRO A 13 -11.57 -10.13 9.60
CA PRO A 13 -11.98 -10.17 11.00
C PRO A 13 -11.10 -9.28 11.89
N VAL A 14 -9.99 -8.75 11.37
CA VAL A 14 -9.08 -7.90 12.13
C VAL A 14 -9.59 -6.45 12.16
N PRO A 15 -9.54 -5.76 13.31
CA PRO A 15 -9.99 -4.37 13.41
C PRO A 15 -9.28 -3.44 12.40
N PRO A 16 -9.99 -2.49 11.76
CA PRO A 16 -9.43 -1.61 10.73
C PRO A 16 -8.16 -0.88 11.16
N ALA A 17 -8.11 -0.36 12.39
CA ALA A 17 -6.94 0.33 12.92
C ALA A 17 -5.68 -0.55 12.96
N ARG A 18 -5.84 -1.85 13.25
CA ARG A 18 -4.72 -2.80 13.31
C ARG A 18 -4.22 -3.15 11.92
N ILE A 19 -5.12 -3.34 10.96
CA ILE A 19 -4.76 -3.55 9.55
C ILE A 19 -4.10 -2.30 8.99
N PHE A 20 -4.67 -1.11 9.19
CA PHE A 20 -4.12 0.15 8.70
C PHE A 20 -2.70 0.36 9.21
N LYS A 21 -2.51 0.18 10.52
CA LYS A 21 -1.19 0.28 11.12
C LYS A 21 -0.23 -0.75 10.52
N ALA A 22 -0.63 -2.01 10.38
CA ALA A 22 0.27 -3.05 9.90
C ALA A 22 0.61 -2.93 8.40
N SER A 23 -0.38 -2.59 7.57
CA SER A 23 -0.29 -2.60 6.11
C SER A 23 0.12 -1.26 5.51
N ILE A 24 -0.07 -0.14 6.23
CA ILE A 24 0.27 1.21 5.76
C ILE A 24 1.42 1.77 6.59
N LEU A 25 1.20 2.04 7.88
CA LEU A 25 2.17 2.77 8.74
C LEU A 25 3.46 1.96 8.97
N ASP A 26 3.32 0.74 9.50
CA ASP A 26 4.42 -0.16 9.86
C ASP A 26 4.81 -1.11 8.71
N SER A 27 4.24 -0.89 7.53
CA SER A 27 4.42 -1.78 6.38
C SER A 27 5.88 -1.97 5.98
N HIS A 28 6.70 -0.93 6.16
CA HIS A 28 8.12 -0.97 5.84
C HIS A 28 8.92 -1.93 6.72
N ILE A 29 8.40 -2.22 7.92
CA ILE A 29 8.98 -3.17 8.88
C ILE A 29 8.32 -4.54 8.76
N LEU A 30 6.99 -4.56 8.60
CA LEU A 30 6.19 -5.78 8.70
C LEU A 30 6.10 -6.56 7.39
N MET A 31 5.91 -5.88 6.24
CA MET A 31 5.72 -6.57 4.96
C MET A 31 6.92 -7.46 4.57
N PRO A 32 8.19 -7.03 4.70
CA PRO A 32 9.32 -7.92 4.42
C PRO A 32 9.39 -9.13 5.36
N LYS A 33 8.88 -9.02 6.59
CA LYS A 33 8.84 -10.14 7.56
C LYS A 33 7.68 -11.09 7.30
N LEU A 34 6.55 -10.55 6.84
CA LEU A 34 5.34 -11.32 6.57
C LEU A 34 5.40 -12.02 5.21
N LEU A 35 6.06 -11.41 4.22
CA LEU A 35 6.19 -11.92 2.86
C LEU A 35 7.66 -11.90 2.40
N PRO A 36 8.56 -12.62 3.10
CA PRO A 36 10.00 -12.57 2.84
C PRO A 36 10.38 -13.08 1.43
N ASP A 37 9.57 -14.00 0.88
CA ASP A 37 9.80 -14.55 -0.46
C ASP A 37 9.40 -13.59 -1.59
N ALA A 38 8.57 -12.58 -1.29
CA ALA A 38 8.08 -11.61 -2.27
C ALA A 38 8.74 -10.23 -2.11
N ILE A 39 8.90 -9.77 -0.87
CA ILE A 39 9.35 -8.41 -0.52
C ILE A 39 10.68 -8.52 0.23
N LYS A 40 11.74 -7.98 -0.39
CA LYS A 40 13.08 -7.93 0.20
C LYS A 40 13.21 -6.80 1.22
N SER A 41 12.79 -5.60 0.84
CA SER A 41 12.81 -4.44 1.71
C SER A 41 11.80 -3.40 1.25
N ILE A 42 11.49 -2.48 2.15
CA ILE A 42 10.67 -1.31 1.87
C ILE A 42 11.33 -0.13 2.58
N GLU A 43 11.57 0.93 1.83
CA GLU A 43 12.35 2.07 2.30
C GLU A 43 11.67 3.38 1.88
N PHE A 44 11.78 4.41 2.71
CA PHE A 44 11.40 5.77 2.32
C PHE A 44 12.60 6.44 1.68
N ILE A 45 12.46 6.75 0.39
CA ILE A 45 13.49 7.47 -0.39
C ILE A 45 13.40 8.97 -0.07
N GLU A 46 12.18 9.47 0.11
CA GLU A 46 11.91 10.84 0.51
C GLU A 46 10.75 10.88 1.52
N GLY A 47 10.85 11.76 2.50
CA GLY A 47 9.83 11.91 3.54
C GLY A 47 9.90 10.85 4.64
N ASP A 48 8.89 10.89 5.51
CA ASP A 48 8.80 10.11 6.76
C ASP A 48 7.61 9.12 6.77
N GLY A 49 6.91 8.99 5.65
CA GLY A 49 5.72 8.15 5.51
C GLY A 49 4.40 8.92 5.49
N GLY A 50 4.42 10.25 5.65
CA GLY A 50 3.27 11.12 5.43
C GLY A 50 2.99 11.42 3.95
N ALA A 51 1.96 12.22 3.69
CA ALA A 51 1.66 12.74 2.34
C ALA A 51 2.87 13.49 1.75
N GLY A 52 3.15 13.25 0.48
CA GLY A 52 4.33 13.73 -0.25
C GLY A 52 5.53 12.78 -0.20
N SER A 53 5.56 11.81 0.72
CA SER A 53 6.70 10.88 0.83
C SER A 53 6.80 9.95 -0.38
N ILE A 54 8.03 9.55 -0.73
CA ILE A 54 8.31 8.56 -1.74
C ILE A 54 8.80 7.28 -1.05
N LYS A 55 8.07 6.20 -1.29
CA LYS A 55 8.32 4.88 -0.72
C LYS A 55 8.72 3.91 -1.82
N GLN A 56 9.88 3.27 -1.68
CA GLN A 56 10.32 2.20 -2.58
C GLN A 56 10.07 0.84 -1.95
N ILE A 57 9.50 -0.08 -2.71
CA ILE A 57 9.31 -1.48 -2.37
C ILE A 57 10.23 -2.29 -3.27
N ASN A 58 11.15 -3.04 -2.66
CA ASN A 58 12.08 -3.91 -3.38
C ASN A 58 11.58 -5.35 -3.35
N PHE A 59 11.34 -5.92 -4.52
CA PHE A 59 10.91 -7.31 -4.71
C PHE A 59 12.09 -8.19 -5.13
N VAL A 60 11.89 -9.51 -5.16
CA VAL A 60 12.96 -10.43 -5.54
C VAL A 60 13.49 -10.17 -6.96
N GLY A 61 12.65 -9.73 -7.89
CA GLY A 61 12.99 -9.47 -9.30
C GLY A 61 12.70 -8.05 -9.80
N GLY A 62 12.57 -7.05 -8.92
CA GLY A 62 12.19 -5.70 -9.34
C GLY A 62 11.97 -4.73 -8.19
N PHE A 63 11.46 -3.54 -8.49
CA PHE A 63 11.09 -2.55 -7.48
C PHE A 63 9.87 -1.72 -7.92
N ALA A 64 9.16 -1.15 -6.96
CA ALA A 64 8.13 -0.11 -7.14
C ALA A 64 8.49 1.13 -6.36
N LYS A 65 8.33 2.32 -6.92
CA LYS A 65 8.30 3.58 -6.18
C LYS A 65 6.88 4.13 -6.16
N HIS A 66 6.38 4.33 -4.96
CA HIS A 66 5.08 4.91 -4.69
C HIS A 66 5.25 6.29 -4.08
N GLN A 67 4.62 7.30 -4.67
CA GLN A 67 4.43 8.59 -4.01
C GLN A 67 3.14 8.53 -3.17
N ILE A 68 3.24 8.88 -1.89
CA ILE A 68 2.09 8.94 -0.99
C ILE A 68 1.37 10.27 -1.25
N ASN A 69 0.11 10.20 -1.69
CA ASN A 69 -0.69 11.39 -1.94
C ASN A 69 -1.43 11.82 -0.66
N GLU A 70 -1.90 10.85 0.12
CA GLU A 70 -2.74 11.10 1.29
C GLU A 70 -2.65 9.93 2.28
N VAL A 71 -2.62 10.26 3.57
CA VAL A 71 -2.74 9.32 4.69
C VAL A 71 -3.73 9.91 5.67
N ASP A 72 -4.87 9.24 5.88
CA ASP A 72 -5.84 9.60 6.90
C ASP A 72 -6.05 8.40 7.85
N GLU A 73 -5.44 8.49 9.03
CA GLU A 73 -5.57 7.47 10.08
C GLU A 73 -6.96 7.41 10.72
N LYS A 74 -7.75 8.49 10.66
CA LYS A 74 -9.11 8.53 11.24
C LYS A 74 -10.11 7.89 10.29
N ALA A 75 -9.97 8.17 9.00
CA ALA A 75 -10.78 7.59 7.94
C ALA A 75 -10.23 6.25 7.42
N PHE A 76 -9.07 5.81 7.92
CA PHE A 76 -8.32 4.63 7.45
C PHE A 76 -8.15 4.60 5.91
N THR A 77 -7.84 5.76 5.35
CA THR A 77 -7.68 5.96 3.90
C THR A 77 -6.21 6.19 3.58
N TYR A 78 -5.73 5.52 2.54
CA TYR A 78 -4.38 5.67 2.04
C TYR A 78 -4.40 5.78 0.52
N LYS A 79 -3.84 6.88 0.00
CA LYS A 79 -3.75 7.14 -1.43
C LYS A 79 -2.30 7.24 -1.83
N TYR A 80 -1.92 6.54 -2.89
CA TYR A 80 -0.59 6.61 -3.45
C TYR A 80 -0.66 6.60 -4.98
N THR A 81 0.45 6.98 -5.61
CA THR A 81 0.66 6.91 -7.05
C THR A 81 1.89 6.07 -7.30
N LEU A 82 1.82 5.08 -8.19
CA LEU A 82 3.01 4.40 -8.71
C LEU A 82 3.71 5.36 -9.68
N ILE A 83 4.92 5.80 -9.33
CA ILE A 83 5.69 6.77 -10.12
C ILE A 83 6.79 6.10 -10.95
N GLU A 84 7.30 4.95 -10.51
CA GLU A 84 8.33 4.18 -11.20
C GLU A 84 8.25 2.72 -10.77
N GLY A 85 8.60 1.80 -11.65
CA GLY A 85 8.82 0.42 -11.26
C GLY A 85 9.38 -0.45 -12.36
N ILE A 86 10.18 -1.44 -11.98
CA ILE A 86 10.77 -2.44 -12.88
C ILE A 86 10.29 -3.82 -12.42
N GLY A 87 9.90 -4.69 -13.36
CA GLY A 87 9.37 -6.03 -13.05
C GLY A 87 7.93 -6.01 -12.53
N ILE A 88 7.30 -4.85 -12.48
CA ILE A 88 5.86 -4.66 -12.32
C ILE A 88 5.32 -4.58 -13.74
N SER A 89 4.43 -5.49 -14.13
CA SER A 89 3.98 -5.63 -15.53
C SER A 89 3.75 -4.27 -16.21
N ASP A 90 4.16 -4.14 -17.48
CA ASP A 90 4.11 -2.91 -18.31
C ASP A 90 2.71 -2.25 -18.45
N LYS A 91 1.68 -2.78 -17.78
CA LYS A 91 0.27 -2.38 -17.87
C LYS A 91 -0.26 -1.63 -16.64
N ILE A 92 0.54 -1.37 -15.62
CA ILE A 92 0.08 -0.68 -14.40
C ILE A 92 0.49 0.79 -14.47
N GLU A 93 -0.38 1.63 -15.04
CA GLU A 93 -0.14 3.07 -15.17
C GLU A 93 -0.48 3.86 -13.89
N LYS A 94 -1.34 3.33 -13.02
CA LYS A 94 -1.75 3.98 -11.78
C LYS A 94 -2.49 2.98 -10.88
N VAL A 95 -2.14 2.92 -9.60
CA VAL A 95 -3.01 2.30 -8.58
C VAL A 95 -3.58 3.44 -7.77
N VAL A 96 -4.90 3.51 -7.62
CA VAL A 96 -5.58 4.56 -6.84
C VAL A 96 -6.46 3.89 -5.80
N GLU A 97 -6.28 4.35 -4.56
CA GLU A 97 -7.14 4.15 -3.39
C GLU A 97 -7.19 2.74 -2.78
N ALA A 98 -6.68 2.64 -1.54
CA ALA A 98 -7.02 1.56 -0.63
C ALA A 98 -7.92 2.14 0.48
N TYR A 99 -9.16 1.66 0.56
CA TYR A 99 -10.10 1.97 1.64
C TYR A 99 -10.16 0.80 2.61
N LEU A 100 -9.97 1.06 3.91
CA LEU A 100 -10.34 0.10 4.96
C LEU A 100 -11.69 0.48 5.53
N LEU A 101 -12.76 -0.05 4.93
CA LEU A 101 -14.12 0.14 5.42
C LEU A 101 -14.30 -0.62 6.76
N LYS A 102 -14.88 0.04 7.76
CA LYS A 102 -15.36 -0.62 8.99
C LYS A 102 -16.43 -1.63 8.58
N ASN A 103 -16.17 -2.92 8.77
CA ASN A 103 -17.19 -3.94 8.59
C ASN A 103 -17.80 -4.29 9.97
N PRO A 104 -19.05 -3.90 10.27
CA PRO A 104 -19.69 -4.19 11.55
C PRO A 104 -20.06 -5.67 11.74
N ASP A 105 -20.05 -6.48 10.67
CA ASP A 105 -20.54 -7.87 10.68
C ASP A 105 -19.44 -8.94 10.67
N ALA A 106 -18.17 -8.59 10.94
CA ALA A 106 -17.05 -9.54 10.85
C ALA A 106 -16.86 -10.47 12.08
N TYR A 107 -17.83 -10.52 13.00
CA TYR A 107 -17.87 -11.51 14.08
C TYR A 107 -19.05 -12.47 13.87
N VAL A 108 -18.82 -13.54 13.12
CA VAL A 108 -19.52 -14.82 13.28
C VAL A 108 -18.47 -15.90 13.50
#